data_AF-A0A1I5DML6-F1
#
_entry.id   AF-A0A1I5DML6-F1
#
_cell.length_a   1.000
_cell.length_b   1.000
_cell.length_c   1.000
_cell.angle_alpha   90.00
_cell.angle_beta   90.00
_cell.angle_gamma   90.00
#
_symmetry.space_group_name_H-M   'P 1'
#
loop_
_entity.id
_entity.type
_entity.pdbx_description
1 polymer ?
#
loop_
_entity_poly.entity_id
_entity_poly.type
_entity_poly.pdbx_seq_one_letter_code
_entity_poly.pdbx_strand_id
1 'polypeptide(L)'
;MPRAEEVANIRDERELVERAGHLLAGADEFACAANDLHTWSAMQKFAQELPKERKLRIRKVYLSRVLLDPAGAEHLRTLHRLGAEVRVSDHEINETILLDGRVAILAAGPGYNVVTAPDLVRGISSLFEAAWRSSTAMEAYETRFAELRQYTPQLLDLLSSGSTDEKAARAMGVGLRTYRRRVAELMDVLGATSRFQAGALAREAGLL
;
A
#
# COMPACT_ATOMS: atom_id res chain seq x y z
N MET A 1 26.06 -6.58 32.18
CA MET A 1 25.24 -5.72 31.30
C MET A 1 23.96 -6.46 30.98
N PRO A 2 22.77 -5.90 31.25
CA PRO A 2 21.51 -6.53 30.84
C PRO A 2 21.49 -6.60 29.31
N ARG A 3 21.17 -7.77 28.72
CA ARG A 3 20.89 -7.85 27.28
C ARG A 3 19.72 -6.91 26.99
N ALA A 4 19.91 -5.95 26.10
CA ALA A 4 18.79 -5.23 25.52
C ALA A 4 17.84 -6.29 24.93
N GLU A 5 16.56 -6.18 25.23
CA GLU A 5 15.55 -7.08 24.70
C GLU A 5 15.59 -6.98 23.16
N GLU A 6 15.97 -8.07 22.50
CA GLU A 6 16.13 -8.11 21.04
C GLU A 6 14.80 -7.93 20.29
N VAL A 7 13.69 -8.15 21.01
CA VAL A 7 12.32 -7.89 20.60
C VAL A 7 11.62 -7.17 21.76
N ALA A 8 11.12 -5.96 21.51
CA ALA A 8 10.33 -5.20 22.46
C ALA A 8 8.88 -5.08 21.97
N ASN A 9 7.92 -5.38 22.84
CA ASN A 9 6.49 -5.16 22.58
C ASN A 9 6.10 -3.75 23.01
N ILE A 10 5.35 -3.06 22.15
CA ILE A 10 4.87 -1.70 22.32
C ILE A 10 3.35 -1.72 22.15
N ARG A 11 2.63 -1.08 23.07
CA ARG A 11 1.17 -1.23 23.15
C ARG A 11 0.39 -0.34 22.20
N ASP A 12 0.93 0.81 21.82
CA ASP A 12 0.24 1.81 21.01
C ASP A 12 1.21 2.71 20.22
N GLU A 13 0.67 3.55 19.33
CA GLU A 13 1.46 4.44 18.46
C GLU A 13 2.22 5.52 19.25
N ARG A 14 1.68 5.98 20.39
CA ARG A 14 2.30 7.03 21.19
C ARG A 14 3.57 6.48 21.84
N GLU A 15 3.46 5.31 22.48
CA GLU A 15 4.61 4.60 23.04
C GLU A 15 5.63 4.25 21.95
N LEU A 16 5.17 3.92 20.73
CA LEU A 16 6.06 3.68 19.60
C LEU A 16 6.89 4.91 19.22
N VAL A 17 6.25 6.08 19.07
CA VAL A 17 6.97 7.31 18.73
C VAL A 17 7.94 7.70 19.85
N GLU A 18 7.52 7.59 21.12
CA GLU A 18 8.36 7.88 22.28
C GLU A 18 9.61 7.00 22.32
N ARG A 19 9.44 5.69 22.10
CA ARG A 19 10.51 4.70 22.27
C ARG A 19 11.35 4.47 21.02
N ALA A 20 10.79 4.66 19.82
CA ALA A 20 11.44 4.33 18.55
C ALA A 20 11.55 5.51 17.57
N GLY A 21 10.92 6.66 17.83
CA GLY A 21 11.00 7.83 16.95
C GLY A 21 12.43 8.34 16.72
N HIS A 22 13.27 8.26 17.76
CA HIS A 22 14.69 8.63 17.64
C HIS A 22 15.47 7.72 16.67
N LEU A 23 15.04 6.46 16.48
CA LEU A 23 15.67 5.54 15.53
C LEU A 23 15.42 6.01 14.09
N LEU A 24 14.22 6.52 13.81
CA LEU A 24 13.89 7.10 12.51
C LEU A 24 14.65 8.42 12.28
N ALA A 25 14.80 9.25 13.30
CA ALA A 25 15.59 10.49 13.18
C ALA A 25 17.07 10.23 12.81
N GLY A 26 17.61 9.08 13.19
CA GLY A 26 18.98 8.67 12.91
C GLY A 26 19.18 7.92 11.59
N ALA A 27 18.11 7.46 10.92
CA ALA A 27 18.20 6.53 9.81
C ALA A 27 18.54 7.20 8.46
N ASP A 28 19.34 6.52 7.64
CA ASP A 28 19.68 6.91 6.26
C ASP A 28 18.78 6.22 5.23
N GLU A 29 18.23 5.05 5.59
CA GLU A 29 17.24 4.33 4.81
C GLU A 29 15.98 4.05 5.64
N PHE A 30 14.83 4.39 5.07
CA PHE A 30 13.51 4.09 5.61
C PHE A 30 12.71 3.30 4.57
N ALA A 31 12.26 2.11 4.95
CA ALA A 31 11.34 1.32 4.14
C ALA A 31 10.06 1.04 4.91
N CYS A 32 8.90 1.17 4.27
CA CYS A 32 7.61 0.92 4.90
C CYS A 32 6.65 0.16 3.98
N ALA A 33 5.99 -0.84 4.54
CA ALA A 33 4.87 -1.56 3.96
C ALA A 33 3.63 -1.27 4.82
N ALA A 34 2.56 -0.77 4.23
CA ALA A 34 1.30 -0.47 4.92
C ALA A 34 0.09 -0.81 4.04
N ASN A 35 -0.99 -1.32 4.63
CA ASN A 35 -2.20 -1.64 3.88
C ASN A 35 -3.14 -0.44 3.72
N ASP A 36 -2.99 0.57 4.57
CA ASP A 36 -3.73 1.82 4.49
C ASP A 36 -2.88 3.02 4.94
N LEU A 37 -3.49 4.20 5.05
CA LEU A 37 -2.84 5.43 5.51
C LEU A 37 -2.99 5.69 7.02
N HIS A 38 -3.81 4.91 7.69
CA HIS A 38 -4.09 5.05 9.11
C HIS A 38 -3.10 4.24 9.94
N THR A 39 -2.67 3.08 9.47
CA THR A 39 -1.60 2.35 10.12
C THR A 39 -0.32 3.18 10.08
N TRP A 40 0.30 3.32 11.25
CA TRP A 40 1.55 4.08 11.44
C TRP A 40 1.40 5.58 11.22
N SER A 41 0.20 6.15 11.36
CA SER A 41 -0.05 7.55 11.01
C SER A 41 0.89 8.53 11.73
N ALA A 42 1.21 8.26 13.00
CA ALA A 42 2.16 9.05 13.78
C ALA A 42 3.60 8.96 13.25
N MET A 43 4.04 7.75 12.86
CA MET A 43 5.38 7.52 12.33
C MET A 43 5.53 8.07 10.91
N GLN A 44 4.45 8.03 10.11
CA GLN A 44 4.43 8.66 8.79
C GLN A 44 4.56 10.18 8.87
N LYS A 45 3.82 10.82 9.80
CA LYS A 45 3.95 12.27 10.05
C LYS A 45 5.36 12.63 10.50
N PHE A 46 5.91 11.87 11.45
CA PHE A 46 7.28 12.09 11.92
C PHE A 46 8.31 11.97 10.79
N ALA A 47 8.18 10.96 9.90
CA ALA A 47 9.05 10.83 8.73
C ALA A 47 8.96 12.02 7.77
N GLN A 48 7.78 12.64 7.63
CA GLN A 48 7.55 13.81 6.78
C GLN A 48 8.12 15.10 7.37
N GLU A 49 8.23 15.18 8.70
CA GLU A 49 8.78 16.33 9.43
C GLU A 49 10.32 16.35 9.46
N LEU A 50 10.97 15.27 9.02
CA LEU A 50 12.44 15.22 8.96
C LEU A 50 12.99 16.31 8.00
N PRO A 51 14.14 16.94 8.34
CA PRO A 51 14.72 17.99 7.52
C PRO A 51 14.97 17.53 6.07
N LYS A 52 14.46 18.30 5.09
CA LYS A 52 14.55 17.98 3.65
C LYS A 52 15.99 17.92 3.11
N GLU A 53 16.94 18.52 3.82
CA GLU A 53 18.36 18.53 3.48
C GLU A 53 19.05 17.20 3.79
N ARG A 54 18.42 16.33 4.59
CA ARG A 54 18.92 14.99 4.89
C ARG A 54 18.71 14.07 3.69
N LYS A 55 19.76 13.37 3.28
CA LYS A 55 19.69 12.31 2.25
C LYS A 55 19.10 11.03 2.83
N LEU A 56 17.81 11.06 3.16
CA LEU A 56 17.05 9.88 3.57
C LEU A 56 16.48 9.19 2.33
N ARG A 57 16.83 7.92 2.11
CA ARG A 57 16.21 7.10 1.07
C ARG A 57 14.90 6.50 1.59
N ILE A 58 13.79 6.86 0.96
CA ILE A 58 12.44 6.46 1.39
C ILE A 58 11.84 5.50 0.36
N ARG A 59 11.49 4.29 0.80
CA ARG A 59 10.77 3.28 0.03
C ARG A 59 9.45 2.96 0.69
N LYS A 60 8.34 3.05 -0.05
CA LYS A 60 7.00 2.78 0.48
C LYS A 60 6.20 1.84 -0.43
N VAL A 61 5.61 0.81 0.17
CA VAL A 61 4.63 -0.07 -0.49
C VAL A 61 3.28 0.13 0.17
N TYR A 62 2.26 0.44 -0.64
CA TYR A 62 0.88 0.56 -0.19
C TYR A 62 -0.02 -0.44 -0.92
N LEU A 63 -1.10 -0.88 -0.28
CA LEU A 63 -2.17 -1.62 -0.95
C LEU A 63 -2.91 -0.72 -1.96
N SER A 64 -3.29 -1.28 -3.10
CA SER A 64 -4.03 -0.60 -4.17
C SER A 64 -5.32 0.08 -3.70
N ARG A 65 -5.94 -0.46 -2.65
CA ARG A 65 -7.14 0.11 -2.01
C ARG A 65 -6.96 1.57 -1.56
N VAL A 66 -5.76 1.98 -1.17
CA VAL A 66 -5.46 3.37 -0.78
C VAL A 66 -5.78 4.37 -1.91
N LEU A 67 -5.70 3.91 -3.17
CA LEU A 67 -5.94 4.75 -4.34
C LEU A 67 -7.43 4.90 -4.69
N LEU A 68 -8.33 4.17 -4.02
CA LEU A 68 -9.77 4.33 -4.16
C LEU A 68 -10.26 5.61 -3.48
N ASP A 69 -9.58 6.05 -2.41
CA ASP A 69 -9.83 7.33 -1.76
C ASP A 69 -9.06 8.46 -2.48
N PRO A 70 -9.72 9.54 -2.94
CA PRO A 70 -9.06 10.70 -3.51
C PRO A 70 -7.98 11.30 -2.60
N ALA A 71 -8.20 11.35 -1.29
CA ALA A 71 -7.21 11.88 -0.35
C ALA A 71 -6.00 10.95 -0.25
N GLY A 72 -6.24 9.63 -0.20
CA GLY A 72 -5.18 8.64 -0.23
C GLY A 72 -4.35 8.65 -1.51
N ALA A 73 -5.00 8.78 -2.67
CA ALA A 73 -4.31 8.93 -3.93
C ALA A 73 -3.42 10.18 -3.98
N GLU A 74 -3.92 11.33 -3.51
CA GLU A 74 -3.13 12.56 -3.48
C GLU A 74 -1.97 12.51 -2.47
N HIS A 75 -2.16 11.81 -1.35
CA HIS A 75 -1.10 11.55 -0.39
C HIS A 75 0.07 10.77 -1.02
N LEU A 76 -0.23 9.67 -1.73
CA LEU A 76 0.78 8.87 -2.43
C LEU A 76 1.50 9.68 -3.51
N ARG A 77 0.78 10.49 -4.29
CA ARG A 77 1.41 11.43 -5.25
C ARG A 77 2.32 12.43 -4.58
N THR A 78 1.91 12.96 -3.43
CA THR A 78 2.71 13.92 -2.67
C THR A 78 4.01 13.28 -2.18
N LEU A 79 3.95 12.09 -1.59
CA LEU A 79 5.14 11.34 -1.19
C LEU A 79 6.09 11.10 -2.37
N HIS A 80 5.54 10.68 -3.50
CA HIS A 80 6.32 10.47 -4.73
C HIS A 80 7.01 11.76 -5.20
N ARG A 81 6.30 12.90 -5.26
CA ARG A 81 6.88 14.22 -5.60
C ARG A 81 7.96 14.69 -4.63
N LEU A 82 7.89 14.25 -3.37
CA LEU A 82 8.91 14.54 -2.35
C LEU A 82 10.15 13.62 -2.46
N GLY A 83 10.21 12.74 -3.47
CA GLY A 83 11.35 11.88 -3.74
C GLY A 83 11.28 10.49 -3.11
N ALA A 84 10.15 10.12 -2.50
CA ALA A 84 9.96 8.74 -2.04
C ALA A 84 9.74 7.81 -3.24
N GLU A 85 10.39 6.65 -3.22
CA GLU A 85 10.07 5.55 -4.12
C GLU A 85 8.77 4.91 -3.60
N VAL A 86 7.67 5.09 -4.34
CA VAL A 86 6.34 4.56 -3.98
C VAL A 86 5.96 3.44 -4.92
N ARG A 87 5.51 2.32 -4.35
CA ARG A 87 4.99 1.17 -5.09
C ARG A 87 3.64 0.74 -4.52
N VAL A 88 2.86 0.08 -5.37
CA VAL A 88 1.48 -0.34 -5.11
C VAL A 88 1.37 -1.86 -5.24
N SER A 89 0.84 -2.51 -4.21
CA SER A 89 0.57 -3.94 -4.17
C SER A 89 -0.93 -4.20 -4.37
N ASP A 90 -1.28 -5.23 -5.12
CA ASP A 90 -2.66 -5.73 -5.24
C ASP A 90 -3.00 -6.77 -4.14
N HIS A 91 -2.03 -7.09 -3.28
CA HIS A 91 -2.16 -8.06 -2.21
C HIS A 91 -1.84 -7.41 -0.86
N GLU A 92 -2.53 -7.85 0.19
CA GLU A 92 -2.21 -7.47 1.57
C GLU A 92 -0.76 -7.79 1.89
N ILE A 93 -0.13 -6.87 2.63
CA ILE A 93 1.26 -6.96 3.04
C ILE A 93 1.36 -6.91 4.56
N ASN A 94 2.31 -7.65 5.12
CA ASN A 94 2.62 -7.55 6.54
C ASN A 94 3.16 -6.15 6.83
N GLU A 95 2.43 -5.40 7.66
CA GLU A 95 2.75 -4.00 7.88
C GLU A 95 4.03 -3.88 8.69
N THR A 96 5.01 -3.20 8.09
CA THR A 96 6.40 -3.26 8.53
C THR A 96 7.08 -1.92 8.26
N ILE A 97 7.93 -1.48 9.19
CA ILE A 97 8.92 -0.42 8.98
C ILE A 97 10.31 -1.02 9.14
N LEU A 98 11.23 -0.66 8.25
CA LEU A 98 12.65 -1.03 8.30
C LEU A 98 13.51 0.22 8.31
N LEU A 99 14.50 0.24 9.20
CA LEU A 99 15.47 1.33 9.36
C LEU A 99 16.88 0.77 9.20
N ASP A 100 17.62 1.26 8.20
CA ASP A 100 19.03 0.93 7.91
C ASP A 100 19.38 -0.57 7.85
N GLY A 101 18.39 -1.45 7.69
CA GLY A 101 18.55 -2.90 7.83
C GLY A 101 18.95 -3.36 9.24
N ARG A 102 18.72 -2.53 10.27
CA ARG A 102 19.10 -2.79 11.68
C ARG A 102 17.93 -2.87 12.63
N VAL A 103 16.82 -2.22 12.28
CA VAL A 103 15.59 -2.22 13.08
C VAL A 103 14.43 -2.60 12.18
N ALA A 104 13.59 -3.50 12.67
CA ALA A 104 12.29 -3.77 12.08
C ALA A 104 11.19 -3.45 13.09
N ILE A 105 10.12 -2.80 12.65
CA ILE A 105 8.94 -2.52 13.47
C ILE A 105 7.76 -3.18 12.76
N LEU A 106 7.07 -4.08 13.44
CA LEU A 106 5.97 -4.88 12.90
C LEU A 106 4.67 -4.54 13.60
N ALA A 107 3.58 -4.43 12.85
CA ALA A 107 2.25 -4.38 13.44
C ALA A 107 1.92 -5.74 14.08
N ALA A 108 1.39 -5.72 15.30
CA ALA A 108 1.11 -6.90 16.11
C ALA A 108 -0.20 -6.74 16.88
N GLY A 109 -1.33 -6.99 16.21
CA GLY A 109 -2.65 -6.78 16.78
C GLY A 109 -2.87 -5.30 17.11
N PRO A 110 -3.23 -4.94 18.35
CA PRO A 110 -3.38 -3.53 18.74
C PRO A 110 -2.05 -2.79 18.97
N GLY A 111 -0.92 -3.50 18.97
CA GLY A 111 0.40 -2.94 19.29
C GLY A 111 1.45 -3.21 18.20
N TYR A 112 2.72 -3.09 18.60
CA TYR A 112 3.88 -3.13 17.72
C TYR A 112 5.02 -3.95 18.33
N ASN A 113 5.79 -4.63 17.48
CA ASN A 113 7.04 -5.27 17.90
C ASN A 113 8.22 -4.54 17.27
N VAL A 114 9.16 -4.06 18.10
CA VAL A 114 10.44 -3.51 17.67
C VAL A 114 11.49 -4.60 17.77
N VAL A 115 12.08 -4.98 16.65
CA VAL A 115 13.06 -6.06 16.52
C VAL A 115 14.40 -5.46 16.13
N THR A 116 15.44 -5.82 16.89
CA THR A 116 16.83 -5.38 16.65
C THR A 116 17.82 -6.54 16.50
N ALA A 117 17.38 -7.79 16.73
CA ALA A 117 18.19 -8.99 16.44
C ALA A 117 18.58 -9.04 14.95
N PRO A 118 19.89 -9.03 14.60
CA PRO A 118 20.32 -8.93 13.20
C PRO A 118 19.79 -10.04 12.29
N ASP A 119 19.72 -11.28 12.76
CA ASP A 119 19.17 -12.40 11.98
C ASP A 119 17.68 -12.24 11.68
N LEU A 120 16.90 -11.79 12.67
CA LEU A 120 15.47 -11.55 12.49
C LEU A 120 15.22 -10.38 11.56
N VAL A 121 15.97 -9.28 11.74
CA VAL A 121 15.85 -8.11 10.87
C VAL A 121 16.22 -8.46 9.43
N ARG A 122 17.24 -9.30 9.19
CA ARG A 122 17.57 -9.80 7.85
C ARG A 122 16.43 -10.61 7.23
N GLY A 123 15.80 -11.49 8.01
CA GLY A 123 14.65 -12.27 7.56
C GLY A 123 13.46 -11.39 7.18
N ILE A 124 13.10 -10.43 8.05
CA ILE A 124 12.01 -9.48 7.81
C ILE A 124 12.32 -8.59 6.60
N SER A 125 13.56 -8.10 6.49
CA SER A 125 14.01 -7.33 5.33
C SER A 125 13.85 -8.11 4.03
N SER A 126 14.15 -9.42 4.04
CA SER A 126 13.97 -10.28 2.87
C SER A 126 12.50 -10.40 2.44
N LEU A 127 11.57 -10.46 3.39
CA LEU A 127 10.13 -10.45 3.12
C LEU A 127 9.67 -9.12 2.52
N PHE A 128 10.14 -7.99 3.08
CA PHE A 128 9.87 -6.68 2.50
C PHE A 128 10.39 -6.56 1.07
N GLU A 129 11.64 -6.99 0.81
CA GLU A 129 12.23 -6.94 -0.52
C GLU A 129 11.49 -7.82 -1.53
N ALA A 130 10.90 -8.94 -1.09
CA ALA A 130 10.02 -9.75 -1.93
C ALA A 130 8.74 -9.00 -2.30
N ALA A 131 8.05 -8.39 -1.33
CA ALA A 131 6.87 -7.56 -1.56
C ALA A 131 7.19 -6.32 -2.43
N TRP A 132 8.36 -5.71 -2.22
CA TRP A 132 8.86 -4.60 -3.02
C TRP A 132 9.01 -4.99 -4.49
N ARG A 133 9.64 -6.13 -4.78
CA ARG A 133 9.81 -6.61 -6.17
C ARG A 133 8.50 -7.00 -6.83
N SER A 134 7.53 -7.53 -6.08
CA SER A 134 6.23 -7.95 -6.63
C SER A 134 5.21 -6.82 -6.80
N SER A 135 5.42 -5.67 -6.15
CA SER A 135 4.56 -4.49 -6.30
C SER A 135 4.83 -3.74 -7.60
N THR A 136 3.95 -2.81 -7.99
CA THR A 136 4.05 -1.98 -9.19
C THR A 136 4.51 -0.57 -8.84
N ALA A 137 5.45 0.03 -9.58
CA ALA A 137 5.82 1.43 -9.38
C ALA A 137 4.61 2.37 -9.54
N MET A 138 4.53 3.43 -8.73
CA MET A 138 3.39 4.35 -8.70
C MET A 138 3.02 4.88 -10.08
N GLU A 139 3.99 5.30 -10.89
CA GLU A 139 3.77 5.89 -12.21
C GLU A 139 3.22 4.87 -13.22
N ALA A 140 3.75 3.65 -13.16
CA ALA A 140 3.24 2.53 -13.96
C ALA A 140 1.83 2.14 -13.53
N TYR A 141 1.57 2.16 -12.21
CA TYR A 141 0.25 1.90 -11.66
C TYR A 141 -0.75 3.00 -12.07
N GLU A 142 -0.39 4.28 -11.96
CA GLU A 142 -1.24 5.40 -12.39
C GLU A 142 -1.56 5.33 -13.87
N THR A 143 -0.60 4.94 -14.71
CA THR A 143 -0.84 4.74 -16.15
C THR A 143 -1.87 3.63 -16.38
N ARG A 144 -1.68 2.46 -15.73
CA ARG A 144 -2.63 1.33 -15.79
C ARG A 144 -4.01 1.72 -15.25
N PHE A 145 -4.08 2.49 -14.18
CA PHE A 145 -5.32 2.91 -13.56
C PHE A 145 -6.02 4.02 -14.35
N ALA A 146 -5.26 4.91 -14.99
CA ALA A 146 -5.79 5.90 -15.91
C ALA A 146 -6.46 5.22 -17.11
N GLU A 147 -5.88 4.13 -17.64
CA GLU A 147 -6.54 3.26 -18.62
C GLU A 147 -7.83 2.64 -18.07
N LEU A 148 -7.77 2.06 -16.87
CA LEU A 148 -8.94 1.47 -16.19
C LEU A 148 -10.10 2.46 -16.08
N ARG A 149 -9.83 3.67 -15.57
CA ARG A 149 -10.82 4.76 -15.40
C ARG A 149 -11.55 5.14 -16.68
N GLN A 150 -10.95 4.98 -17.86
CA GLN A 150 -11.58 5.30 -19.14
C GLN A 150 -12.81 4.45 -19.40
N TYR A 151 -12.74 3.18 -19.00
CA TYR A 151 -13.80 2.20 -19.26
C TYR A 151 -14.54 1.79 -18.00
N THR A 152 -14.08 2.14 -16.80
CA THR A 152 -14.72 1.82 -15.51
C THR A 152 -16.22 2.18 -15.48
N PRO A 153 -16.68 3.39 -15.87
CA PRO A 153 -18.11 3.71 -15.84
C PRO A 153 -18.94 2.75 -16.70
N GLN A 154 -18.50 2.53 -17.94
CA GLN A 154 -19.17 1.60 -18.86
C GLN A 154 -19.10 0.15 -18.37
N LEU A 155 -18.00 -0.26 -17.73
CA LEU A 155 -17.86 -1.59 -17.12
C LEU A 155 -18.84 -1.78 -15.97
N LEU A 156 -18.97 -0.79 -15.09
CA LEU A 156 -19.84 -0.82 -13.92
C LEU A 156 -21.32 -0.77 -14.32
N ASP A 157 -21.68 0.00 -15.35
CA ASP A 157 -23.01 -0.01 -15.96
C ASP A 157 -23.36 -1.40 -16.53
N LEU A 158 -22.44 -2.00 -17.28
CA LEU A 158 -22.67 -3.33 -17.86
C LEU A 158 -22.75 -4.42 -16.78
N LEU A 159 -21.92 -4.35 -15.74
CA LEU A 159 -21.96 -5.26 -14.59
C LEU A 159 -23.27 -5.11 -13.80
N SER A 160 -23.72 -3.89 -13.54
CA SER A 160 -24.96 -3.61 -12.82
C SER A 160 -26.22 -3.96 -13.62
N SER A 161 -26.15 -3.92 -14.95
CA SER A 161 -27.24 -4.35 -15.84
C SER A 161 -27.51 -5.87 -15.84
N GLY A 162 -26.62 -6.68 -15.26
CA GLY A 162 -26.70 -8.14 -15.31
C GLY A 162 -26.40 -8.73 -16.71
N SER A 163 -25.74 -7.97 -17.59
CA SER A 163 -25.34 -8.45 -18.92
C SER A 163 -24.31 -9.59 -18.83
N THR A 164 -24.39 -10.57 -19.73
CA THR A 164 -23.34 -11.59 -19.84
C THR A 164 -22.04 -10.96 -20.37
N ASP A 165 -20.89 -11.57 -20.07
CA ASP A 165 -19.58 -11.08 -20.53
C ASP A 165 -19.54 -10.90 -22.06
N GLU A 166 -20.21 -11.78 -22.83
CA GLU A 166 -20.26 -11.72 -24.29
C GLU A 166 -21.05 -10.49 -24.80
N LYS A 167 -22.20 -10.21 -24.19
CA LYS A 167 -23.00 -9.02 -24.54
C LYS A 167 -22.27 -7.74 -24.16
N ALA A 168 -21.68 -7.72 -22.98
CA ALA A 168 -20.94 -6.58 -22.47
C ALA A 168 -19.65 -6.32 -23.28
N ALA A 169 -18.92 -7.37 -23.67
CA ALA A 169 -17.75 -7.26 -24.55
C ALA A 169 -18.12 -6.63 -25.91
N ARG A 170 -19.23 -7.09 -26.50
CA ARG A 170 -19.75 -6.54 -27.76
C ARG A 170 -20.17 -5.07 -27.61
N ALA A 171 -20.83 -4.72 -26.51
CA ALA A 171 -21.25 -3.34 -26.21
C ALA A 171 -20.05 -2.39 -26.05
N MET A 172 -18.94 -2.89 -25.52
CA MET A 172 -17.68 -2.13 -25.39
C MET A 172 -16.79 -2.15 -26.65
N GLY A 173 -17.16 -2.90 -27.69
CA GLY A 173 -16.34 -3.03 -28.91
C GLY A 173 -15.00 -3.75 -28.68
N VAL A 174 -14.89 -4.62 -27.66
CA VAL A 174 -13.67 -5.38 -27.35
C VAL A 174 -13.90 -6.89 -27.42
N GLY A 175 -12.82 -7.66 -27.57
CA GLY A 175 -12.89 -9.13 -27.48
C GLY A 175 -13.22 -9.63 -26.07
N LEU A 176 -13.84 -10.80 -25.96
CA LEU A 176 -14.24 -11.42 -24.68
C LEU A 176 -13.09 -11.57 -23.68
N ARG A 177 -11.89 -11.95 -24.15
CA ARG A 177 -10.69 -12.06 -23.32
C ARG A 177 -10.29 -10.71 -22.71
N THR A 178 -10.34 -9.64 -23.51
CA THR A 178 -10.04 -8.27 -23.07
C THR A 178 -11.08 -7.80 -22.06
N TYR A 179 -12.36 -8.06 -22.31
CA TYR A 179 -13.44 -7.74 -21.37
C TYR A 179 -13.21 -8.41 -20.01
N ARG A 180 -13.00 -9.74 -19.99
CA ARG A 180 -12.78 -10.49 -18.75
C ARG A 180 -11.54 -10.03 -17.99
N ARG A 181 -10.45 -9.70 -18.70
CA ARG A 181 -9.25 -9.10 -18.08
C ARG A 181 -9.60 -7.77 -17.40
N ARG A 182 -10.31 -6.87 -18.08
CA ARG A 182 -10.72 -5.57 -17.51
C ARG A 182 -11.62 -5.72 -16.28
N VAL A 183 -12.53 -6.69 -16.28
CA VAL A 183 -13.38 -7.00 -15.12
C VAL A 183 -12.54 -7.53 -13.96
N ALA A 184 -11.61 -8.45 -14.22
CA ALA A 184 -10.70 -8.97 -13.20
C ALA A 184 -9.84 -7.84 -12.59
N GLU A 185 -9.29 -6.96 -13.43
CA GLU A 185 -8.53 -5.79 -12.97
C GLU A 185 -9.37 -4.83 -12.13
N LEU A 186 -10.61 -4.56 -12.53
CA LEU A 186 -11.52 -3.74 -11.75
C LEU A 186 -11.83 -4.39 -10.39
N MET A 187 -12.06 -5.71 -10.38
CA MET A 187 -12.30 -6.46 -9.15
C MET A 187 -11.09 -6.43 -8.22
N ASP A 188 -9.88 -6.64 -8.76
CA ASP A 188 -8.64 -6.60 -7.98
C ASP A 188 -8.42 -5.23 -7.34
N VAL A 189 -8.60 -4.14 -8.11
CA VAL A 189 -8.44 -2.77 -7.59
C VAL A 189 -9.49 -2.44 -6.52
N LEU A 190 -10.73 -2.90 -6.71
CA LEU A 190 -11.78 -2.74 -5.71
C LEU A 190 -11.56 -3.66 -4.49
N GLY A 191 -10.71 -4.68 -4.59
CA GLY A 191 -10.60 -5.74 -3.58
C GLY A 191 -11.86 -6.61 -3.50
N ALA A 192 -12.53 -6.82 -4.63
CA ALA A 192 -13.77 -7.58 -4.75
C ALA A 192 -13.51 -9.03 -5.15
N THR A 193 -14.11 -9.97 -4.42
CA THR A 193 -14.06 -11.42 -4.70
C THR A 193 -15.21 -11.88 -5.61
N SER A 194 -16.21 -11.02 -5.83
CA SER A 194 -17.32 -11.29 -6.75
C SER A 194 -17.74 -10.04 -7.51
N ARG A 195 -18.38 -10.22 -8.67
CA ARG A 195 -18.93 -9.11 -9.47
C ARG A 195 -19.97 -8.28 -8.70
N PHE A 196 -20.77 -8.95 -7.87
CA PHE A 196 -21.74 -8.28 -7.00
C PHE A 196 -21.04 -7.40 -5.96
N GLN A 197 -20.01 -7.94 -5.29
CA GLN A 197 -19.19 -7.18 -4.35
C GLN A 197 -18.49 -6.00 -5.03
N ALA A 198 -18.01 -6.19 -6.27
CA ALA A 198 -17.40 -5.11 -7.05
C ALA A 198 -18.38 -3.96 -7.29
N GLY A 199 -19.64 -4.25 -7.64
CA GLY A 199 -20.68 -3.23 -7.77
C GLY A 199 -20.97 -2.48 -6.47
N ALA A 200 -21.01 -3.19 -5.33
CA ALA A 200 -21.22 -2.57 -4.02
C ALA A 200 -20.06 -1.63 -3.63
N LEU A 201 -18.82 -2.12 -3.74
CA LEU A 201 -17.61 -1.36 -3.42
C LEU A 201 -17.42 -0.16 -4.36
N ALA A 202 -17.76 -0.31 -5.64
CA ALA A 202 -17.73 0.79 -6.58
C ALA A 202 -18.70 1.91 -6.20
N ARG A 203 -19.90 1.57 -5.71
CA ARG A 203 -20.87 2.56 -5.23
C ARG A 203 -20.43 3.23 -3.92
N GLU A 204 -19.86 2.47 -2.99
CA GLU A 204 -19.27 3.04 -1.76
C GLU A 204 -18.12 4.01 -2.07
N ALA A 205 -17.34 3.72 -3.12
CA ALA A 205 -16.26 4.57 -3.60
C ALA A 205 -16.73 5.73 -4.51
N GLY A 206 -18.05 5.90 -4.75
CA GLY A 206 -18.60 6.96 -5.59
C GLY A 206 -18.28 6.84 -7.08
N LEU A 207 -18.05 5.61 -7.58
CA LEU A 207 -17.75 5.29 -8.97
C LEU A 207 -19.01 4.95 -9.81
N LEU A 208 -20.17 4.87 -9.15
CA LEU A 208 -21.52 4.61 -9.67
C LEU A 208 -22.48 5.65 -9.08
#